data_AF-A0A4U9WAI9-F1
#
_entry.id   AF-A0A4U9WAI9-F1
#
_cell.length_a   1.000
_cell.length_b   1.000
_cell.length_c   1.000
_cell.angle_alpha   90.00
_cell.angle_beta   90.00
_cell.angle_gamma   90.00
#
_symmetry.space_group_name_H-M   'P 1'
#
loop_
_entity.id
_entity.type
_entity.pdbx_description
1 polymer ?
#
loop_
_entity_poly.entity_id
_entity_poly.type
_entity_poly.pdbx_seq_one_letter_code
_entity_poly.pdbx_strand_id
1 'polypeptide(L)' 'MQTEVILPLIAYLLLVFGLSVYAYTRRQSGNFLSEYFLGNRSMGGFVLAMTLTATYISASSFIGGPGAAL' A
#
# COMPACT_ATOMS: atom_id res chain seq x y z
N MET A 1 22.48 -15.74 -12.55
CA MET A 1 21.60 -15.21 -11.50
C MET A 1 21.09 -13.86 -11.95
N GLN A 2 19.77 -13.63 -12.00
CA GLN A 2 19.18 -12.33 -12.37
C GLN A 2 19.31 -11.33 -11.21
N THR A 3 20.55 -11.01 -10.85
CA THR A 3 20.87 -10.11 -9.75
C THR A 3 20.30 -8.71 -10.00
N GLU A 4 20.19 -8.30 -11.27
CA GLU A 4 19.58 -7.04 -11.72
C GLU A 4 18.09 -6.90 -11.39
N VAL A 5 17.37 -8.02 -11.20
CA VAL A 5 15.94 -8.02 -10.84
C VAL A 5 15.76 -8.30 -9.35
N ILE A 6 16.58 -9.20 -8.80
CA ILE A 6 16.49 -9.61 -7.39
C ILE A 6 16.86 -8.45 -6.48
N LEU A 7 17.89 -7.68 -6.82
CA LEU A 7 18.35 -6.56 -6.00
C LEU A 7 17.26 -5.47 -5.81
N PRO A 8 16.62 -4.92 -6.86
CA PRO A 8 15.56 -3.94 -6.70
C PRO A 8 14.31 -4.52 -6.01
N LEU A 9 14.00 -5.81 -6.23
CA LEU A 9 12.89 -6.47 -5.53
C LEU A 9 13.11 -6.52 -4.01
N ILE A 10 14.30 -6.96 -3.57
CA ILE A 10 14.63 -7.00 -2.15
C ILE A 10 14.64 -5.59 -1.56
N ALA A 11 15.22 -4.62 -2.27
CA ALA A 11 15.22 -3.22 -1.83
C ALA A 11 13.80 -2.67 -1.65
N TYR A 12 12.90 -2.92 -2.62
CA TYR A 12 11.50 -2.52 -2.53
C TYR A 12 10.79 -3.14 -1.32
N LEU A 13 10.97 -4.44 -1.09
CA LEU A 13 10.37 -5.14 0.04
C LEU A 13 10.87 -4.58 1.38
N LEU A 14 12.18 -4.36 1.52
CA LEU A 14 12.76 -3.76 2.73
C LEU A 14 12.22 -2.35 2.98
N LEU A 15 12.04 -1.56 1.92
CA LEU A 15 11.51 -0.21 2.01
C LEU A 15 10.06 -0.21 2.51
N VAL A 16 9.18 -1.01 1.89
CA VAL A 16 7.77 -1.15 2.29
C VAL A 16 7.65 -1.67 3.71
N PHE A 17 8.45 -2.66 4.08
CA PHE A 17 8.45 -3.21 5.43
C PHE A 17 8.95 -2.18 6.46
N GLY A 18 10.03 -1.46 6.16
CA GLY A 18 10.56 -0.39 7.01
C GLY A 18 9.55 0.73 7.23
N LEU A 19 8.86 1.18 6.17
CA LEU A 19 7.76 2.14 6.26
C LEU A 19 6.61 1.63 7.14
N SER A 20 6.27 0.35 7.02
CA SER A 20 5.19 -0.27 7.80
C SER A 20 5.54 -0.30 9.30
N VAL A 21 6.75 -0.69 9.65
CA VAL A 21 7.25 -0.67 11.04
C VAL A 21 7.28 0.77 11.56
N TYR A 22 7.79 1.71 10.77
CA TYR A 22 7.82 3.12 11.14
C TYR A 22 6.43 3.69 11.43
N ALA A 23 5.46 3.44 10.52
CA ALA A 23 4.07 3.87 10.70
C ALA A 23 3.44 3.21 11.93
N TYR A 24 3.71 1.92 12.16
CA TYR A 24 3.23 1.19 13.33
C TYR A 24 3.76 1.80 14.64
N THR A 25 5.06 2.11 14.72
CA THR A 25 5.66 2.73 15.91
C THR A 25 5.18 4.16 16.20
N ARG A 26 4.77 4.89 15.16
CA ARG A 26 4.21 6.25 15.29
C ARG A 26 2.71 6.29 15.54
N ARG A 27 2.04 5.15 15.52
CA ARG A 27 0.59 5.07 15.77
C ARG A 27 0.32 5.43 17.22
N GLN A 28 -0.08 6.69 17.46
CA GLN A 28 -0.49 7.12 18.79
C GLN A 28 -1.83 6.48 19.13
N SER A 29 -1.93 5.93 20.33
CA SER A 29 -3.10 5.20 20.84
C SER A 29 -4.29 6.13 21.12
N GLY A 30 -4.85 6.74 20.08
CA GLY A 30 -6.11 7.46 20.14
C GLY A 30 -7.28 6.50 19.95
N ASN A 31 -8.34 6.68 20.75
CA ASN A 31 -9.61 5.93 20.78
C ASN A 31 -9.87 5.04 19.53
N PHE A 32 -9.60 3.73 19.64
CA PHE A 32 -9.66 2.72 18.57
C PHE A 32 -10.92 2.81 17.70
N LEU A 33 -12.07 3.12 18.31
CA LEU A 33 -13.34 3.28 17.60
C LEU A 33 -13.33 4.45 16.60
N SER A 34 -12.64 5.55 16.90
CA SER A 34 -12.52 6.71 16.01
C SER A 34 -11.57 6.44 14.83
N GLU A 35 -10.45 5.78 15.08
CA GLU A 35 -9.49 5.43 14.02
C GLU A 35 -9.99 4.30 13.11
N TYR A 36 -10.70 3.32 13.67
CA TYR A 36 -11.19 2.15 12.93
C TYR A 36 -12.48 2.44 12.15
N PHE A 37 -13.41 3.25 12.69
CA PHE A 37 -14.69 3.54 12.02
C PHE A 37 -14.75 4.90 11.32
N LEU A 38 -13.98 5.90 11.78
CA LEU A 38 -14.04 7.27 11.24
C LEU A 38 -12.84 7.64 10.36
N GLY A 39 -11.87 6.72 10.17
CA GLY A 39 -10.64 6.99 9.43
C GLY A 39 -9.91 8.23 9.96
N ASN A 40 -10.01 8.47 11.27
CA ASN A 40 -9.53 9.65 11.99
C ASN A 40 -9.79 10.99 11.28
N ARG A 41 -10.91 11.24 10.58
CA ARG A 41 -11.20 12.56 9.93
C ARG A 41 -10.07 13.17 9.05
N SER A 42 -8.99 12.44 8.78
CA SER A 42 -7.70 12.96 8.31
C SER A 42 -7.05 12.08 7.25
N MET A 43 -7.63 10.90 6.96
CA MET A 43 -7.48 10.31 5.62
C MET A 43 -8.19 11.24 4.63
N GLY A 44 -7.50 12.31 4.22
CA GLY A 44 -7.99 13.23 3.20
C GLY A 44 -8.36 12.45 1.93
N GLY A 45 -9.34 12.97 1.17
CA GLY A 45 -9.92 12.27 0.02
C GLY A 45 -8.91 11.75 -1.00
N PHE A 46 -7.74 12.38 -1.10
CA PHE A 46 -6.63 11.91 -1.94
C PHE A 46 -6.04 10.57 -1.49
N VAL A 47 -5.77 10.38 -0.20
CA VAL A 47 -5.23 9.11 0.34
C VAL A 47 -6.26 8.00 0.21
N LEU A 48 -7.54 8.34 0.40
CA LEU A 48 -8.65 7.42 0.20
C LEU A 48 -8.73 6.97 -1.27
N ALA A 49 -8.68 7.92 -2.22
CA ALA A 49 -8.67 7.62 -3.65
C ALA A 49 -7.48 6.73 -4.02
N MET A 50 -6.29 7.03 -3.52
CA MET A 50 -5.10 6.20 -3.75
C MET A 50 -5.27 4.77 -3.24
N THR A 51 -5.90 4.60 -2.08
CA THR A 51 -6.15 3.27 -1.49
C THR A 51 -7.15 2.48 -2.34
N LEU A 52 -8.21 3.14 -2.82
CA LEU A 52 -9.19 2.53 -3.72
C LEU A 52 -8.55 2.15 -5.07
N THR A 53 -7.78 3.04 -5.66
CA THR A 53 -7.05 2.77 -6.91
C THR A 53 -6.07 1.60 -6.73
N ALA A 54 -5.31 1.56 -5.63
CA ALA A 54 -4.40 0.46 -5.33
C ALA A 54 -5.14 -0.87 -5.12
N THR A 55 -6.35 -0.84 -4.56
CA THR A 55 -7.19 -2.05 -4.41
C THR A 55 -7.70 -2.55 -5.76
N TYR A 56 -8.07 -1.63 -6.64
CA TYR A 56 -8.56 -1.95 -7.97
C TYR A 56 -7.43 -2.41 -8.92
N ILE A 57 -6.24 -1.82 -8.77
CA ILE A 57 -5.04 -2.15 -9.53
C ILE A 57 -4.18 -3.11 -8.69
N SER A 58 -4.62 -4.37 -8.63
CA SER A 58 -3.88 -5.46 -8.00
C SER A 58 -2.99 -6.18 -9.03
N ALA A 59 -2.08 -7.04 -8.57
CA ALA A 59 -1.27 -7.92 -9.44
C ALA A 59 -2.14 -8.71 -10.44
N SER A 60 -3.36 -9.08 -10.05
CA SER A 60 -4.35 -9.70 -10.94
C SER A 60 -4.74 -8.79 -12.11
N SER A 61 -4.98 -7.51 -11.83
CA SER A 61 -5.32 -6.50 -12.83
C SER A 61 -4.12 -6.18 -13.72
N PHE A 62 -2.90 -6.24 -13.19
CA PHE A 62 -1.67 -6.00 -13.94
C PHE A 62 -1.37 -7.13 -14.95
N ILE A 63 -1.63 -8.39 -14.55
CA ILE A 63 -1.49 -9.55 -15.43
C ILE A 63 -2.65 -9.62 -16.44
N GLY A 64 -3.88 -9.33 -16.00
CA GLY A 64 -5.08 -9.42 -16.83
C GLY A 64 -5.29 -8.24 -17.78
N GLY A 65 -4.79 -7.04 -17.46
CA GLY A 65 -5.00 -5.81 -18.23
C GLY A 65 -4.53 -5.89 -19.69
N PRO A 66 -3.30 -6.36 -19.98
CA PRO A 66 -2.84 -6.55 -21.36
C PRO A 66 -3.63 -7.62 -22.13
N GLY A 67 -4.19 -8.62 -21.43
CA GLY A 67 -4.99 -9.70 -22.03
C GLY A 67 -6.47 -9.40 -22.18
N ALA A 68 -7.01 -8.40 -21.47
CA ALA A 68 -8.39 -7.92 -21.60
C ALA A 68 -8.54 -6.79 -22.64
N ALA A 69 -7.41 -6.21 -23.08
CA ALA A 69 -7.35 -5.16 -24.10
C ALA A 69 -7.10 -5.70 -25.53
N LEU A 70 -6.96 -7.02 -25.69
CA LEU A 70 -6.82 -7.76 -26.96
C LEU A 70 -8.09 -8.57 -27.22
#